data_AF-A0A5D2Y3H1-F1
#
_entry.id   AF-A0A5D2Y3H1-F1
#
_cell.length_a   1.000
_cell.length_b   1.000
_cell.length_c   1.000
_cell.angle_alpha   90.00
_cell.angle_beta   90.00
_cell.angle_gamma   90.00
#
_symmetry.space_group_name_H-M   'P 1'
#
loop_
_entity.id
_entity.type
_entity.pdbx_description
1 polymer ?
#
loop_
_entity_poly.entity_id
_entity_poly.type
_entity_poly.pdbx_seq_one_letter_code
_entity_poly.pdbx_strand_id
1 'polypeptide(L)'
;MATTITTTTSISAKPSVPTALLKVQAQPIKPKRRNCKETTISSSAAAATTNPCSDSIVSPDSSWCCPASKPLPAPPPPPPSPPPLPPQAYGVHDQGLNDSLVGFKIRYYPGSVSPVMDFTGGTALSNGHSPWSFTKFNSALTAGLLNPMSPPPPTDKTRSSPTLFEMMANEPDNNPRNQTQDQAQIQVPISGPRQNQPPPVIDKQALTMQRISDLLSTRSPGNQFNDPNSSDMKLTLSSKDGISVLMNVHRQILVAHSRFFAVKLSDRSQETNGPTGPYSVEIADCDDVEVYIEVLRLMYCKDLRKMLMREDVSKVLGILKVSAAIGFDAGVLSCLEYLEAAPWTEDEEEKVASLLAELRLENVGAGEVLKRVSIEVNNGIDGGDNEEVLLKLLHVVLQGKDEKARREMKELVLKMLRENPSQNDLRKESLYSACDGCLELLQRHFLRAASSDLQDVNQIARQADNLHWILDILIDRQIAEDFLKSWASQSELSATHSKVPAIHRFEVSRVTARLFVGIGKGQLLVSKEARFLLLQTWLVPFYNDFGWMMRRASKGLDRHLIEDGLSNTILTLPLAWQQDILLAWFDRFLNSGEDCPNIQRGFEVWWRRAFWR
;
A
#
# COMPACT_ATOMS: atom_id res chain seq x y z
N MET A 1 59.13 -64.81 47.65
CA MET A 1 57.78 -65.29 48.03
C MET A 1 56.83 -64.14 47.72
N ALA A 2 56.13 -64.07 46.59
CA ALA A 2 55.32 -65.06 45.86
C ALA A 2 53.90 -65.24 46.45
N THR A 3 52.90 -64.77 45.67
CA THR A 3 51.47 -65.16 45.67
C THR A 3 50.66 -64.90 46.97
N THR A 4 49.34 -64.68 46.95
CA THR A 4 48.29 -65.50 46.31
C THR A 4 47.00 -64.71 46.04
N ILE A 5 46.27 -65.10 44.98
CA ILE A 5 44.91 -64.65 44.62
C ILE A 5 43.88 -65.59 45.26
N THR A 6 42.70 -65.10 45.66
CA THR A 6 41.54 -65.98 45.87
C THR A 6 40.26 -65.37 45.29
N THR A 7 39.55 -66.18 44.49
CA THR A 7 38.26 -65.86 43.85
C THR A 7 37.29 -67.01 44.13
N THR A 8 36.07 -66.73 44.60
CA THR A 8 34.99 -67.74 44.74
C THR A 8 33.65 -67.03 44.51
N THR A 9 33.02 -67.10 43.33
CA THR A 9 32.12 -68.16 42.78
C THR A 9 30.63 -67.95 43.14
N SER A 10 29.79 -68.15 42.13
CA SER A 10 28.35 -67.92 42.03
C SER A 10 27.46 -68.97 42.71
N ILE A 11 26.14 -68.69 42.81
CA ILE A 11 25.04 -69.53 42.24
C ILE A 11 23.68 -68.79 42.34
N SER A 12 22.76 -69.13 41.45
CA SER A 12 21.43 -68.52 41.26
C SER A 12 20.30 -69.50 41.60
N ALA A 13 19.16 -69.01 42.12
CA ALA A 13 17.92 -69.79 42.24
C ALA A 13 16.63 -68.94 42.05
N LYS A 14 15.71 -69.46 41.22
CA LYS A 14 14.27 -69.15 41.04
C LYS A 14 13.51 -70.51 41.23
N PRO A 15 12.17 -70.64 41.45
CA PRO A 15 11.04 -69.85 40.89
C PRO A 15 9.81 -69.64 41.85
N SER A 16 8.88 -68.67 41.68
CA SER A 16 7.58 -68.61 40.92
C SER A 16 6.24 -68.63 41.73
N VAL A 17 5.52 -67.49 41.72
CA VAL A 17 4.08 -67.24 41.36
C VAL A 17 2.91 -68.01 42.06
N PRO A 18 1.88 -67.29 42.58
CA PRO A 18 0.54 -67.15 41.94
C PRO A 18 0.19 -65.66 41.65
N THR A 19 -0.39 -65.21 40.51
CA THR A 19 -1.73 -65.44 39.89
C THR A 19 -2.86 -64.73 40.67
N ALA A 20 -3.74 -63.84 40.15
CA ALA A 20 -4.26 -63.60 38.78
C ALA A 20 -4.60 -62.10 38.44
N LEU A 21 -5.14 -61.85 37.23
CA LEU A 21 -5.48 -60.54 36.62
C LEU A 21 -7.01 -60.24 36.54
N LEU A 22 -7.43 -58.95 36.51
CA LEU A 22 -8.15 -58.27 35.38
C LEU A 22 -8.94 -56.96 35.72
N LYS A 23 -8.77 -55.94 34.85
CA LYS A 23 -9.71 -54.87 34.36
C LYS A 23 -10.19 -53.64 35.19
N VAL A 24 -9.81 -52.46 34.66
CA VAL A 24 -10.62 -51.23 34.33
C VAL A 24 -11.31 -50.41 35.45
N GLN A 25 -10.95 -49.11 35.60
CA GLN A 25 -11.82 -47.94 35.30
C GLN A 25 -11.03 -46.59 35.28
N ALA A 26 -11.69 -45.48 34.92
CA ALA A 26 -11.11 -44.18 34.54
C ALA A 26 -11.21 -43.06 35.60
N GLN A 27 -10.73 -41.85 35.25
CA GLN A 27 -10.54 -40.64 36.09
C GLN A 27 -11.80 -40.08 36.81
N PRO A 28 -11.61 -39.07 37.70
CA PRO A 28 -12.14 -37.75 37.33
C PRO A 28 -11.25 -36.51 37.61
N ILE A 29 -11.57 -35.45 36.85
CA ILE A 29 -11.00 -34.08 36.82
C ILE A 29 -11.62 -33.17 37.89
N LYS A 30 -10.94 -32.07 38.32
CA LYS A 30 -11.52 -30.86 38.99
C LYS A 30 -10.67 -29.59 38.68
N PRO A 31 -11.18 -28.34 38.84
CA PRO A 31 -11.31 -27.47 37.66
C PRO A 31 -10.63 -26.08 37.72
N LYS A 32 -10.52 -25.46 36.53
CA LYS A 32 -10.18 -24.03 36.32
C LYS A 32 -11.28 -23.09 36.88
N ARG A 33 -10.89 -21.93 37.41
CA ARG A 33 -11.81 -20.79 37.68
C ARG A 33 -11.42 -19.56 36.85
N ARG A 34 -12.40 -18.89 36.26
CA ARG A 34 -12.27 -17.67 35.46
C ARG A 34 -12.19 -16.44 36.37
N ASN A 35 -11.46 -15.40 35.95
CA ASN A 35 -11.69 -14.04 36.42
C ASN A 35 -12.60 -13.31 35.42
N CYS A 36 -13.83 -13.00 35.84
CA CYS A 36 -14.63 -11.98 35.18
C CYS A 36 -14.11 -10.59 35.57
N LYS A 37 -14.23 -9.62 34.67
CA LYS A 37 -14.25 -8.20 35.02
C LYS A 37 -15.70 -7.75 34.94
N GLU A 38 -16.26 -7.30 36.06
CA GLU A 38 -17.55 -6.63 36.10
C GLU A 38 -17.40 -5.13 35.88
N THR A 39 -18.43 -4.55 35.29
CA THR A 39 -18.68 -3.12 35.22
C THR A 39 -20.02 -2.87 35.90
N THR A 40 -20.18 -1.81 36.70
CA THR A 40 -21.37 -0.90 36.77
C THR A 40 -21.29 0.01 38.02
N ILE A 41 -22.04 1.11 37.96
CA ILE A 41 -22.03 2.30 38.82
C ILE A 41 -23.20 2.24 39.83
N SER A 42 -23.03 2.74 41.07
CA SER A 42 -23.98 3.69 41.76
C SER A 42 -23.93 3.70 43.31
N SER A 43 -23.68 4.90 43.84
CA SER A 43 -24.31 5.59 44.99
C SER A 43 -25.11 4.84 46.07
N SER A 44 -24.75 5.04 47.36
CA SER A 44 -25.63 5.53 48.47
C SER A 44 -24.84 5.73 49.79
N ALA A 45 -25.42 6.41 50.79
CA ALA A 45 -24.68 7.16 51.84
C ALA A 45 -25.07 6.83 53.31
N ALA A 46 -24.53 7.65 54.25
CA ALA A 46 -24.79 7.76 55.72
C ALA A 46 -23.94 6.86 56.67
N ALA A 47 -23.46 7.30 57.85
CA ALA A 47 -23.37 8.65 58.46
C ALA A 47 -22.44 8.69 59.73
N ALA A 48 -22.00 9.91 60.13
CA ALA A 48 -21.56 10.34 61.48
C ALA A 48 -20.28 9.70 62.11
N THR A 49 -19.43 10.33 62.93
CA THR A 49 -19.27 11.68 63.56
C THR A 49 -17.79 11.77 64.05
N THR A 50 -17.03 12.87 64.03
CA THR A 50 -17.09 14.09 64.89
C THR A 50 -16.13 15.21 64.39
N ASN A 51 -16.40 16.46 64.79
CA ASN A 51 -15.62 17.73 64.58
C ASN A 51 -14.88 18.13 65.91
N PRO A 52 -14.26 19.33 66.13
CA PRO A 52 -14.22 20.61 65.36
C PRO A 52 -12.88 21.42 65.30
N CYS A 53 -12.87 22.49 64.47
CA CYS A 53 -12.40 23.89 64.72
C CYS A 53 -12.11 24.59 63.36
N SER A 54 -13.02 25.45 62.84
CA SER A 54 -13.02 26.95 62.94
C SER A 54 -11.99 27.66 62.04
N ASP A 55 -12.23 28.77 61.32
CA ASP A 55 -13.42 29.60 60.97
C ASP A 55 -12.99 30.64 59.88
N SER A 56 -13.79 31.46 59.15
CA SER A 56 -15.24 31.66 58.92
C SER A 56 -15.46 32.67 57.75
N ILE A 57 -16.73 32.98 57.34
CA ILE A 57 -17.23 34.27 56.74
C ILE A 57 -16.74 34.64 55.30
N VAL A 58 -17.54 35.05 54.29
CA VAL A 58 -19.00 35.34 54.14
C VAL A 58 -19.48 35.20 52.67
N SER A 59 -20.80 35.19 52.44
CA SER A 59 -21.54 35.12 51.14
C SER A 59 -22.70 36.16 51.15
N PRO A 60 -23.61 36.35 50.15
CA PRO A 60 -23.78 35.73 48.82
C PRO A 60 -24.20 36.74 47.69
N ASP A 61 -24.80 36.20 46.62
CA ASP A 61 -25.89 36.75 45.77
C ASP A 61 -25.67 37.26 44.33
N SER A 62 -26.00 36.35 43.41
CA SER A 62 -27.02 36.52 42.35
C SER A 62 -26.68 37.05 40.94
N SER A 63 -27.17 36.26 39.97
CA SER A 63 -27.74 36.65 38.66
C SER A 63 -26.87 36.83 37.39
N TRP A 64 -27.11 35.89 36.45
CA TRP A 64 -27.38 36.06 35.01
C TRP A 64 -26.31 36.60 34.03
N CYS A 65 -26.51 36.17 32.77
CA CYS A 65 -25.91 36.63 31.51
C CYS A 65 -24.50 36.10 31.11
N CYS A 66 -24.49 35.42 29.96
CA CYS A 66 -23.28 35.07 29.20
C CYS A 66 -22.61 36.33 28.61
N PRO A 67 -21.28 36.45 28.61
CA PRO A 67 -20.56 37.37 27.76
C PRO A 67 -20.12 36.69 26.44
N ALA A 68 -20.22 37.44 25.35
CA ALA A 68 -19.82 37.00 24.01
C ALA A 68 -18.29 36.94 23.83
N SER A 69 -17.89 36.33 22.70
CA SER A 69 -16.53 36.13 22.21
C SER A 69 -15.60 37.34 22.38
N LYS A 70 -14.38 37.11 22.91
CA LYS A 70 -13.26 38.05 22.72
C LYS A 70 -12.73 37.95 21.28
N PRO A 71 -12.33 39.05 20.63
CA PRO A 71 -11.68 39.00 19.33
C PRO A 71 -10.28 38.35 19.41
N LEU A 72 -9.88 37.64 18.36
CA LEU A 72 -8.50 37.23 18.15
C LEU A 72 -7.62 38.44 17.78
N PRO A 73 -6.33 38.47 18.14
CA PRO A 73 -5.42 39.52 17.70
C PRO A 73 -5.17 39.45 16.18
N ALA A 74 -5.04 40.62 15.55
CA ALA A 74 -4.77 40.73 14.11
C ALA A 74 -3.36 40.21 13.74
N PRO A 75 -3.18 39.61 12.55
CA PRO A 75 -1.86 39.19 12.07
C PRO A 75 -0.96 40.40 11.74
N PRO A 76 0.38 40.26 11.82
CA PRO A 76 1.31 41.32 11.43
C PRO A 76 1.26 41.62 9.92
N PRO A 77 1.61 42.84 9.49
CA PRO A 77 1.61 43.22 8.09
C PRO A 77 2.71 42.50 7.28
N PRO A 78 2.51 42.30 5.96
CA PRO A 78 3.51 41.69 5.09
C PRO A 78 4.75 42.59 4.90
N PRO A 79 5.93 42.01 4.57
CA PRO A 79 7.14 42.78 4.31
C PRO A 79 7.02 43.63 3.03
N PRO A 80 7.78 44.74 2.94
CA PRO A 80 7.72 45.64 1.78
C PRO A 80 8.30 45.01 0.51
N SER A 81 7.72 45.37 -0.64
CA SER A 81 8.16 44.92 -1.96
C SER A 81 9.56 45.44 -2.33
N PRO A 82 10.36 44.67 -3.10
CA PRO A 82 11.66 45.12 -3.58
C PRO A 82 11.54 46.28 -4.61
N PRO A 83 12.58 47.13 -4.74
CA PRO A 83 12.57 48.27 -5.66
C PRO A 83 12.66 47.83 -7.13
N PRO A 84 12.11 48.63 -8.08
CA PRO A 84 12.15 48.32 -9.50
C PRO A 84 13.57 48.47 -10.09
N LEU A 85 13.91 47.58 -11.01
CA LEU A 85 15.16 47.62 -11.79
C LEU A 85 15.18 48.81 -12.78
N PRO A 86 16.36 49.41 -13.06
CA PRO A 86 16.48 50.56 -13.95
C PRO A 86 16.32 50.18 -15.44
N PRO A 87 15.85 51.11 -16.29
CA PRO A 87 15.64 50.85 -17.71
C PRO A 87 16.95 50.79 -18.49
N GLN A 88 17.13 49.74 -19.30
CA GLN A 88 18.21 49.69 -20.29
C GLN A 88 17.81 50.47 -21.56
N ALA A 89 18.77 51.22 -22.10
CA ALA A 89 18.57 52.14 -23.21
C ALA A 89 18.69 51.48 -24.59
N TYR A 90 18.08 52.12 -25.58
CA TYR A 90 18.09 51.74 -27.00
C TYR A 90 19.45 51.91 -27.70
N GLY A 91 19.72 51.06 -28.68
CA GLY A 91 20.53 51.38 -29.86
C GLY A 91 21.32 50.20 -30.46
N VAL A 92 21.49 50.04 -31.78
CA VAL A 92 20.69 50.40 -32.98
C VAL A 92 21.37 49.74 -34.22
N HIS A 93 20.58 49.24 -35.20
CA HIS A 93 20.93 48.82 -36.59
C HIS A 93 22.18 47.93 -36.87
N ASP A 94 22.09 46.85 -37.66
CA ASP A 94 21.82 46.85 -39.11
C ASP A 94 20.95 45.64 -39.54
N GLN A 95 19.91 45.81 -40.38
CA GLN A 95 19.91 45.48 -41.83
C GLN A 95 20.61 44.15 -42.22
N GLY A 96 19.98 43.18 -42.89
CA GLY A 96 18.60 43.07 -43.38
C GLY A 96 18.55 42.17 -44.62
N LEU A 97 17.54 41.29 -44.73
CA LEU A 97 17.20 40.58 -45.97
C LEU A 97 15.74 40.11 -45.90
N ASN A 98 14.96 40.42 -46.94
CA ASN A 98 13.57 39.97 -47.09
C ASN A 98 13.53 38.47 -47.42
N ASP A 99 12.54 37.74 -46.89
CA ASP A 99 11.60 37.09 -47.80
C ASP A 99 10.23 36.74 -47.17
N SER A 100 9.21 37.44 -47.67
CA SER A 100 7.96 36.91 -48.23
C SER A 100 7.16 35.78 -47.54
N LEU A 101 5.91 36.11 -47.21
CA LEU A 101 4.83 35.14 -46.92
C LEU A 101 4.71 34.05 -47.99
N VAL A 102 4.61 32.78 -47.56
CA VAL A 102 3.87 31.74 -48.32
C VAL A 102 3.03 30.91 -47.34
N GLY A 103 1.71 30.91 -47.54
CA GLY A 103 0.80 30.06 -46.77
C GLY A 103 0.85 28.61 -47.23
N PHE A 104 1.17 27.69 -46.32
CA PHE A 104 1.18 26.25 -46.62
C PHE A 104 -0.22 25.67 -46.68
N LYS A 105 -0.75 25.62 -47.90
CA LYS A 105 -2.03 25.03 -48.27
C LYS A 105 -1.87 23.51 -48.39
N ILE A 106 -2.28 22.75 -47.37
CA ILE A 106 -2.27 21.27 -47.41
C ILE A 106 -3.22 20.80 -48.53
N ARG A 107 -2.67 20.20 -49.58
CA ARG A 107 -3.43 19.48 -50.62
C ARG A 107 -3.75 18.08 -50.11
N TYR A 108 -5.03 17.73 -50.09
CA TYR A 108 -5.44 16.33 -50.17
C TYR A 108 -5.64 15.94 -51.64
N TYR A 109 -5.06 14.81 -52.03
CA TYR A 109 -5.41 14.07 -53.26
C TYR A 109 -5.90 12.69 -52.82
N PRO A 110 -7.05 12.20 -53.32
CA PRO A 110 -7.58 10.90 -52.93
C PRO A 110 -7.05 9.76 -53.81
N GLY A 111 -6.77 8.62 -53.18
CA GLY A 111 -6.73 7.31 -53.84
C GLY A 111 -5.37 6.63 -53.96
N SER A 112 -5.11 5.62 -53.12
CA SER A 112 -4.83 4.24 -53.57
C SER A 112 -4.57 3.28 -52.39
N VAL A 113 -5.36 2.20 -52.33
CA VAL A 113 -5.01 0.81 -51.89
C VAL A 113 -4.21 0.60 -50.59
N SER A 114 -4.79 -0.19 -49.68
CA SER A 114 -4.18 -0.69 -48.44
C SER A 114 -2.90 -1.51 -48.63
N PRO A 115 -2.07 -1.61 -47.57
CA PRO A 115 -1.34 -2.84 -47.27
C PRO A 115 -1.87 -3.52 -46.01
N VAL A 116 -2.12 -4.83 -46.11
CA VAL A 116 -2.30 -5.75 -44.99
C VAL A 116 -0.93 -6.04 -44.37
N MET A 117 -0.85 -6.12 -43.04
CA MET A 117 0.28 -6.70 -42.32
C MET A 117 -0.24 -7.58 -41.19
N ASP A 118 -0.05 -8.89 -41.32
CA ASP A 118 -0.28 -9.88 -40.26
C ASP A 118 0.77 -9.73 -39.16
N PHE A 119 0.39 -9.98 -37.90
CA PHE A 119 1.33 -10.42 -36.88
C PHE A 119 0.74 -11.54 -36.02
N THR A 120 1.50 -12.61 -35.89
CA THR A 120 1.14 -13.84 -35.19
C THR A 120 1.74 -13.90 -33.78
N GLY A 121 0.92 -14.29 -32.81
CA GLY A 121 1.25 -15.11 -31.64
C GLY A 121 2.44 -14.71 -30.74
N GLY A 122 2.15 -14.19 -29.55
CA GLY A 122 3.09 -14.12 -28.43
C GLY A 122 2.38 -14.32 -27.08
N THR A 123 2.26 -15.57 -26.62
CA THR A 123 1.53 -15.92 -25.38
C THR A 123 2.37 -15.63 -24.13
N ALA A 124 1.83 -14.85 -23.19
CA ALA A 124 2.36 -14.75 -21.82
C ALA A 124 1.22 -14.83 -20.80
N LEU A 125 1.33 -15.78 -19.87
CA LEU A 125 0.38 -15.99 -18.77
C LEU A 125 0.76 -15.12 -17.57
N SER A 126 -0.19 -14.40 -16.98
CA SER A 126 -0.05 -13.80 -15.66
C SER A 126 -1.37 -13.94 -14.88
N ASN A 127 -1.28 -14.15 -13.56
CA ASN A 127 -2.39 -14.55 -12.70
C ASN A 127 -3.39 -13.41 -12.45
N GLY A 128 -4.69 -13.75 -12.50
CA GLY A 128 -5.75 -12.83 -12.10
C GLY A 128 -5.98 -12.79 -10.59
N HIS A 129 -6.05 -11.58 -10.03
CA HIS A 129 -6.66 -11.30 -8.74
C HIS A 129 -7.91 -10.42 -8.93
N SER A 130 -9.10 -10.96 -8.67
CA SER A 130 -10.38 -10.28 -8.92
C SER A 130 -10.81 -9.37 -7.76
N PRO A 131 -11.25 -8.11 -8.01
CA PRO A 131 -11.65 -7.17 -6.95
C PRO A 131 -13.10 -7.39 -6.48
N TRP A 132 -13.35 -8.43 -5.69
CA TRP A 132 -14.70 -8.76 -5.17
C TRP A 132 -15.18 -7.86 -4.02
N SER A 133 -14.38 -6.89 -3.56
CA SER A 133 -14.66 -6.11 -2.35
C SER A 133 -15.66 -4.97 -2.55
N PHE A 134 -15.67 -4.33 -3.72
CA PHE A 134 -16.37 -3.05 -3.93
C PHE A 134 -17.89 -3.20 -4.14
N THR A 135 -18.33 -4.30 -4.75
CA THR A 135 -19.75 -4.52 -5.11
C THR A 135 -20.68 -4.57 -3.90
N LYS A 136 -20.19 -5.06 -2.75
CA LYS A 136 -20.98 -5.11 -1.49
C LYS A 136 -21.24 -3.74 -0.89
N PHE A 137 -20.37 -2.75 -1.10
CA PHE A 137 -20.52 -1.40 -0.55
C PHE A 137 -21.66 -0.65 -1.24
N ASN A 138 -21.68 -0.68 -2.57
CA ASN A 138 -22.73 -0.02 -3.36
C ASN A 138 -24.12 -0.65 -3.13
N SER A 139 -24.21 -1.99 -2.99
CA SER A 139 -25.48 -2.64 -2.63
C SER A 139 -26.02 -2.24 -1.25
N ALA A 140 -25.16 -1.92 -0.28
CA ALA A 140 -25.59 -1.49 1.05
C ALA A 140 -26.17 -0.06 1.08
N LEU A 141 -25.65 0.83 0.22
CA LEU A 141 -26.19 2.18 0.02
C LEU A 141 -27.58 2.14 -0.64
N THR A 142 -27.74 1.39 -1.73
CA THR A 142 -29.03 1.25 -2.45
C THR A 142 -30.11 0.56 -1.60
N ALA A 143 -29.71 -0.28 -0.64
CA ALA A 143 -30.62 -0.94 0.30
C ALA A 143 -31.07 -0.04 1.49
N GLY A 144 -30.62 1.22 1.58
CA GLY A 144 -31.06 2.17 2.60
C GLY A 144 -30.54 1.91 4.02
N LEU A 145 -29.55 1.02 4.18
CA LEU A 145 -29.00 0.63 5.49
C LEU A 145 -28.10 1.69 6.15
N LEU A 146 -27.75 2.76 5.42
CA LEU A 146 -26.94 3.89 5.89
C LEU A 146 -27.66 5.22 5.63
N ASN A 147 -28.81 5.42 6.29
CA ASN A 147 -29.55 6.68 6.22
C ASN A 147 -29.32 7.50 7.51
N PRO A 148 -28.63 8.66 7.48
CA PRO A 148 -28.08 9.32 8.68
C PRO A 148 -29.10 10.08 9.55
N MET A 149 -30.41 9.92 9.31
CA MET A 149 -31.48 10.72 9.94
C MET A 149 -32.62 9.88 10.58
N SER A 150 -32.37 8.61 10.89
CA SER A 150 -33.34 7.76 11.59
C SER A 150 -33.24 7.91 13.12
N PRO A 151 -34.35 8.06 13.88
CA PRO A 151 -34.32 8.08 15.34
C PRO A 151 -33.97 6.68 15.91
N PRO A 152 -33.35 6.61 17.11
CA PRO A 152 -32.91 5.34 17.68
C PRO A 152 -34.10 4.45 18.12
N PRO A 153 -34.01 3.12 17.98
CA PRO A 153 -35.04 2.20 18.42
C PRO A 153 -35.07 2.05 19.97
N PRO A 154 -36.23 1.73 20.56
CA PRO A 154 -36.35 1.57 22.01
C PRO A 154 -35.60 0.34 22.51
N THR A 155 -35.03 0.47 23.70
CA THR A 155 -34.30 -0.60 24.41
C THR A 155 -35.26 -1.64 24.96
N ASP A 156 -35.38 -2.80 24.31
CA ASP A 156 -35.48 -4.09 25.00
C ASP A 156 -35.38 -5.30 24.05
N LYS A 157 -34.96 -6.44 24.62
CA LYS A 157 -34.74 -7.77 23.98
C LYS A 157 -33.43 -7.93 23.20
N THR A 158 -32.40 -8.34 23.92
CA THR A 158 -31.24 -9.05 23.37
C THR A 158 -31.66 -10.27 22.53
N ARG A 159 -31.32 -10.26 21.23
CA ARG A 159 -31.31 -11.45 20.38
C ARG A 159 -29.91 -11.61 19.79
N SER A 160 -29.21 -12.65 20.21
CA SER A 160 -27.88 -12.98 19.67
C SER A 160 -27.95 -13.24 18.17
N SER A 161 -26.99 -12.73 17.41
CA SER A 161 -26.79 -13.08 16.00
C SER A 161 -26.42 -14.56 15.87
N PRO A 162 -27.00 -15.30 14.91
CA PRO A 162 -26.72 -16.72 14.73
C PRO A 162 -25.26 -16.95 14.32
N THR A 163 -24.71 -18.10 14.70
CA THR A 163 -23.35 -18.48 14.35
C THR A 163 -23.27 -19.02 12.92
N LEU A 164 -22.10 -18.89 12.29
CA LEU A 164 -21.86 -19.31 10.90
C LEU A 164 -22.18 -20.80 10.65
N PHE A 165 -22.10 -21.63 11.71
CA PHE A 165 -22.46 -23.05 11.68
C PHE A 165 -23.99 -23.30 11.60
N GLU A 166 -24.82 -22.48 12.25
CA GLU A 166 -26.28 -22.57 12.18
C GLU A 166 -26.81 -22.10 10.82
N MET A 167 -26.09 -21.19 10.17
CA MET A 167 -26.46 -20.61 8.88
C MET A 167 -26.22 -21.56 7.69
N MET A 168 -25.40 -22.60 7.86
CA MET A 168 -25.17 -23.65 6.85
C MET A 168 -26.03 -24.91 7.06
N ALA A 169 -26.89 -24.94 8.10
CA ALA A 169 -27.70 -26.11 8.42
C ALA A 169 -29.14 -26.08 7.86
N ASN A 170 -29.55 -24.96 7.25
CA ASN A 170 -30.90 -24.74 6.73
C ASN A 170 -30.87 -24.42 5.23
N GLU A 171 -30.85 -25.46 4.39
CA GLU A 171 -31.21 -25.36 2.96
C GLU A 171 -32.73 -25.09 2.84
N PRO A 172 -33.18 -24.07 2.09
CA PRO A 172 -34.60 -23.83 1.86
C PRO A 172 -35.15 -24.66 0.68
N ASP A 173 -35.86 -25.75 0.99
CA ASP A 173 -36.65 -26.51 0.01
C ASP A 173 -37.72 -25.64 -0.67
N ASN A 174 -37.43 -25.16 -1.88
CA ASN A 174 -38.38 -24.42 -2.71
C ASN A 174 -39.29 -25.38 -3.48
N ASN A 175 -40.45 -25.69 -2.91
CA ASN A 175 -41.47 -26.54 -3.52
C ASN A 175 -42.58 -25.67 -4.17
N PRO A 176 -42.72 -25.62 -5.51
CA PRO A 176 -43.71 -24.77 -6.17
C PRO A 176 -45.12 -25.41 -6.12
N ARG A 177 -46.06 -24.71 -5.48
CA ARG A 177 -47.46 -25.13 -5.35
C ARG A 177 -48.31 -24.61 -6.52
N ASN A 178 -48.66 -25.48 -7.47
CA ASN A 178 -49.69 -25.20 -8.48
C ASN A 178 -50.93 -26.09 -8.27
N GLN A 179 -52.12 -25.48 -8.36
CA GLN A 179 -53.42 -26.16 -8.39
C GLN A 179 -54.10 -25.91 -9.73
N THR A 180 -54.22 -26.93 -10.58
CA THR A 180 -55.41 -27.13 -11.44
C THR A 180 -55.49 -28.60 -11.90
N GLN A 181 -56.71 -29.05 -12.18
CA GLN A 181 -57.02 -30.40 -12.66
C GLN A 181 -56.77 -30.52 -14.18
N ASP A 182 -56.28 -31.65 -14.68
CA ASP A 182 -57.17 -32.72 -15.20
C ASP A 182 -56.44 -34.03 -15.53
N GLN A 183 -57.21 -35.08 -15.87
CA GLN A 183 -56.77 -36.49 -15.94
C GLN A 183 -56.24 -36.94 -17.32
N ALA A 184 -55.18 -37.77 -17.34
CA ALA A 184 -55.08 -39.01 -18.16
C ALA A 184 -53.80 -39.82 -17.82
N GLN A 185 -53.89 -41.14 -17.89
CA GLN A 185 -52.80 -42.09 -17.60
C GLN A 185 -51.97 -42.44 -18.85
N ILE A 186 -50.68 -42.77 -18.69
CA ILE A 186 -49.93 -43.82 -19.44
C ILE A 186 -48.62 -44.13 -18.68
N GLN A 187 -48.10 -45.36 -18.81
CA GLN A 187 -47.03 -45.94 -17.98
C GLN A 187 -45.61 -45.87 -18.62
N VAL A 188 -44.59 -45.60 -17.79
CA VAL A 188 -43.30 -46.35 -17.60
C VAL A 188 -42.45 -46.67 -18.88
N PRO A 189 -41.12 -46.40 -18.96
CA PRO A 189 -40.12 -46.79 -17.94
C PRO A 189 -38.94 -45.84 -17.63
N ILE A 190 -38.25 -46.23 -16.55
CA ILE A 190 -36.99 -45.69 -16.00
C ILE A 190 -35.82 -45.85 -16.98
N SER A 191 -34.97 -44.82 -17.12
CA SER A 191 -33.59 -44.96 -17.61
C SER A 191 -32.65 -43.89 -17.00
N GLY A 192 -31.35 -44.25 -16.90
CA GLY A 192 -30.34 -43.70 -16.00
C GLY A 192 -29.97 -42.20 -16.04
N PRO A 193 -29.07 -41.76 -15.14
CA PRO A 193 -28.74 -40.35 -14.92
C PRO A 193 -27.95 -39.77 -16.10
N ARG A 194 -28.37 -38.60 -16.60
CA ARG A 194 -27.57 -37.82 -17.55
C ARG A 194 -26.57 -36.92 -16.83
N GLN A 195 -25.42 -36.77 -17.47
CA GLN A 195 -24.22 -36.13 -16.95
C GLN A 195 -24.36 -34.61 -16.78
N ASN A 196 -23.63 -34.08 -15.79
CA ASN A 196 -22.99 -32.77 -15.73
C ASN A 196 -23.36 -31.79 -16.87
N GLN A 197 -24.27 -30.85 -16.59
CA GLN A 197 -24.26 -29.57 -17.29
C GLN A 197 -23.28 -28.62 -16.59
N PRO A 198 -22.38 -27.94 -17.32
CA PRO A 198 -21.67 -26.78 -16.77
C PRO A 198 -22.66 -25.63 -16.53
N PRO A 199 -22.35 -24.67 -15.63
CA PRO A 199 -23.20 -23.50 -15.40
C PRO A 199 -23.38 -22.70 -16.71
N PRO A 200 -24.51 -21.97 -16.86
CA PRO A 200 -24.78 -21.24 -18.09
C PRO A 200 -23.69 -20.20 -18.32
N VAL A 201 -23.00 -20.31 -19.47
CA VAL A 201 -22.13 -19.26 -19.97
C VAL A 201 -23.02 -18.08 -20.30
N ILE A 202 -22.98 -17.04 -19.45
CA ILE A 202 -23.61 -15.77 -19.79
C ILE A 202 -22.86 -15.23 -21.00
N ASP A 203 -23.54 -15.18 -22.14
CA ASP A 203 -22.96 -14.70 -23.38
C ASP A 203 -22.55 -13.24 -23.22
N LYS A 204 -21.24 -12.97 -23.34
CA LYS A 204 -20.68 -11.62 -23.25
C LYS A 204 -21.30 -10.71 -24.31
N GLN A 205 -21.60 -11.24 -25.49
CA GLN A 205 -22.21 -10.48 -26.58
C GLN A 205 -23.64 -10.07 -26.21
N ALA A 206 -24.41 -10.95 -25.57
CA ALA A 206 -25.76 -10.63 -25.07
C ALA A 206 -25.74 -9.53 -23.98
N LEU A 207 -24.77 -9.57 -23.04
CA LEU A 207 -24.61 -8.51 -22.03
C LEU A 207 -24.25 -7.15 -22.65
N THR A 208 -23.32 -7.12 -23.61
CA THR A 208 -22.96 -5.89 -24.32
C THR A 208 -24.14 -5.37 -25.14
N MET A 209 -24.89 -6.23 -25.83
CA MET A 209 -26.12 -5.82 -26.54
C MET A 209 -27.19 -5.29 -25.59
N GLN A 210 -27.31 -5.82 -24.37
CA GLN A 210 -28.20 -5.28 -23.34
C GLN A 210 -27.77 -3.86 -22.92
N ARG A 211 -26.49 -3.63 -22.62
CA ARG A 211 -25.97 -2.29 -22.29
C ARG A 211 -26.17 -1.30 -23.43
N ILE A 212 -25.90 -1.72 -24.67
CA ILE A 212 -26.16 -0.92 -25.88
C ILE A 212 -27.64 -0.52 -25.96
N SER A 213 -28.56 -1.46 -25.70
CA SER A 213 -30.01 -1.18 -25.64
C SER A 213 -30.34 -0.15 -24.55
N ASP A 214 -29.76 -0.26 -23.36
CA ASP A 214 -29.97 0.70 -22.26
C ASP A 214 -29.43 2.10 -22.62
N LEU A 215 -28.22 2.20 -23.17
CA LEU A 215 -27.63 3.45 -23.65
C LEU A 215 -28.52 4.15 -24.68
N LEU A 216 -29.02 3.39 -25.67
CA LEU A 216 -29.93 3.87 -26.71
C LEU A 216 -31.34 4.22 -26.21
N SER A 217 -31.72 3.74 -25.01
CA SER A 217 -33.04 3.96 -24.41
C SER A 217 -33.09 5.11 -23.39
N THR A 218 -31.94 5.55 -22.85
CA THR A 218 -31.88 6.59 -21.81
C THR A 218 -32.11 8.02 -22.32
N ARG A 219 -33.37 8.31 -22.69
CA ARG A 219 -33.83 9.64 -23.10
C ARG A 219 -34.01 10.57 -21.89
N SER A 220 -33.07 11.50 -21.70
CA SER A 220 -33.27 12.63 -20.79
C SER A 220 -34.29 13.63 -21.38
N PRO A 221 -35.16 14.29 -20.58
CA PRO A 221 -36.09 15.27 -21.11
C PRO A 221 -35.39 16.38 -21.91
N GLY A 222 -35.72 16.51 -23.20
CA GLY A 222 -35.09 17.46 -24.12
C GLY A 222 -33.83 16.96 -24.83
N ASN A 223 -33.38 15.71 -24.61
CA ASN A 223 -32.37 15.05 -25.44
C ASN A 223 -33.07 14.24 -26.55
N GLN A 224 -32.76 14.57 -27.82
CA GLN A 224 -33.33 13.94 -29.03
C GLN A 224 -32.46 12.82 -29.61
N PHE A 225 -31.43 12.38 -28.90
CA PHE A 225 -30.58 11.27 -29.32
C PHE A 225 -31.40 9.98 -29.54
N ASN A 226 -31.16 9.32 -30.68
CA ASN A 226 -31.87 8.12 -31.12
C ASN A 226 -33.41 8.26 -31.21
N ASP A 227 -33.92 9.46 -31.52
CA ASP A 227 -35.35 9.67 -31.79
C ASP A 227 -35.68 9.57 -33.30
N PRO A 228 -36.43 8.52 -33.73
CA PRO A 228 -36.67 8.26 -35.15
C PRO A 228 -37.66 9.26 -35.80
N ASN A 229 -38.36 10.07 -35.01
CA ASN A 229 -39.35 11.03 -35.51
C ASN A 229 -38.72 12.38 -35.89
N SER A 230 -37.54 12.69 -35.36
CA SER A 230 -36.85 13.98 -35.54
C SER A 230 -35.52 13.85 -36.31
N SER A 231 -34.90 12.67 -36.30
CA SER A 231 -33.66 12.37 -37.03
C SER A 231 -33.79 12.51 -38.55
N ASP A 232 -32.81 13.15 -39.19
CA ASP A 232 -32.64 13.23 -40.65
C ASP A 232 -31.60 12.23 -41.19
N MET A 233 -30.91 11.52 -40.31
CA MET A 233 -29.78 10.64 -40.62
C MET A 233 -29.80 9.35 -39.80
N LYS A 234 -29.33 8.27 -40.42
CA LYS A 234 -29.07 6.96 -39.80
C LYS A 234 -27.56 6.71 -39.77
N LEU A 235 -27.08 6.25 -38.63
CA LEU A 235 -25.68 5.92 -38.41
C LEU A 235 -25.57 4.46 -37.98
N THR A 236 -24.76 3.68 -38.69
CA THR A 236 -24.39 2.32 -38.32
C THR A 236 -22.99 2.33 -37.74
N LEU A 237 -22.81 1.77 -36.55
CA LEU A 237 -21.50 1.45 -35.98
C LEU A 237 -21.30 -0.06 -36.04
N SER A 238 -20.17 -0.52 -36.57
CA SER A 238 -19.81 -1.93 -36.62
C SER A 238 -18.44 -2.19 -35.99
N SER A 239 -18.34 -3.24 -35.18
CA SER A 239 -17.09 -3.76 -34.58
C SER A 239 -16.62 -5.02 -35.31
N LYS A 240 -15.32 -5.30 -35.22
CA LYS A 240 -14.67 -6.53 -35.70
C LYS A 240 -15.25 -7.80 -35.05
N ASP A 241 -15.85 -7.68 -33.87
CA ASP A 241 -16.53 -8.77 -33.16
C ASP A 241 -17.93 -9.10 -33.74
N GLY A 242 -18.31 -8.49 -34.86
CA GLY A 242 -19.60 -8.71 -35.54
C GLY A 242 -20.79 -8.00 -34.89
N ILE A 243 -20.56 -7.18 -33.86
CA ILE A 243 -21.58 -6.30 -33.29
C ILE A 243 -21.84 -5.15 -34.26
N SER A 244 -23.10 -4.96 -34.66
CA SER A 244 -23.53 -3.86 -35.52
C SER A 244 -24.76 -3.17 -34.91
N VAL A 245 -24.70 -1.85 -34.78
CA VAL A 245 -25.71 -1.03 -34.10
C VAL A 245 -26.15 0.11 -35.01
N LEU A 246 -27.45 0.15 -35.32
CA LEU A 246 -28.09 1.22 -36.07
C LEU A 246 -28.73 2.22 -35.11
N MET A 247 -28.45 3.51 -35.29
CA MET A 247 -29.05 4.60 -34.51
C MET A 247 -29.54 5.76 -35.38
N ASN A 248 -30.53 6.48 -34.86
CA ASN A 248 -31.14 7.64 -35.50
C ASN A 248 -30.50 8.93 -34.96
N VAL A 249 -29.95 9.76 -35.84
CA VAL A 249 -29.14 10.93 -35.47
C VAL A 249 -29.49 12.15 -36.32
N HIS A 250 -29.09 13.31 -35.83
CA HIS A 250 -29.29 14.61 -36.46
C HIS A 250 -27.98 15.07 -37.10
N ARG A 251 -27.96 15.17 -38.44
CA ARG A 251 -26.79 15.58 -39.25
C ARG A 251 -26.19 16.89 -38.73
N GLN A 252 -27.05 17.86 -38.40
CA GLN A 252 -26.61 19.18 -37.92
C GLN A 252 -25.82 19.12 -36.61
N ILE A 253 -26.17 18.22 -35.69
CA ILE A 253 -25.48 18.07 -34.39
C ILE A 253 -24.11 17.42 -34.61
N LEU A 254 -24.04 16.35 -35.41
CA LEU A 254 -22.76 15.69 -35.71
C LEU A 254 -21.80 16.62 -36.45
N VAL A 255 -22.28 17.37 -37.45
CA VAL A 255 -21.46 18.36 -38.19
C VAL A 255 -21.01 19.52 -37.30
N ALA A 256 -21.84 19.98 -36.37
CA ALA A 256 -21.49 21.09 -35.47
C ALA A 256 -20.46 20.69 -34.40
N HIS A 257 -20.47 19.44 -33.94
CA HIS A 257 -19.63 18.99 -32.83
C HIS A 257 -18.43 18.13 -33.23
N SER A 258 -18.35 17.61 -34.45
CA SER A 258 -17.23 16.75 -34.88
C SER A 258 -16.66 17.14 -36.24
N ARG A 259 -15.35 17.39 -36.25
CA ARG A 259 -14.58 17.68 -37.48
C ARG A 259 -14.61 16.52 -38.48
N PHE A 260 -14.59 15.27 -38.00
CA PHE A 260 -14.73 14.08 -38.85
C PHE A 260 -16.08 14.05 -39.58
N PHE A 261 -17.18 14.23 -38.84
CA PHE A 261 -18.52 14.23 -39.44
C PHE A 261 -18.74 15.44 -40.35
N ALA A 262 -18.20 16.61 -40.00
CA ALA A 262 -18.26 17.80 -40.86
C ALA A 262 -17.69 17.55 -42.27
N VAL A 263 -16.51 16.92 -42.36
CA VAL A 263 -15.89 16.54 -43.65
C VAL A 263 -16.66 15.41 -44.34
N LYS A 264 -16.88 14.29 -43.64
CA LYS A 264 -17.52 13.08 -44.23
C LYS A 264 -18.95 13.34 -44.74
N LEU A 265 -19.64 14.34 -44.19
CA LEU A 265 -20.99 14.75 -44.59
C LEU A 265 -21.03 15.97 -45.52
N SER A 266 -19.90 16.64 -45.81
CA SER A 266 -19.82 17.68 -46.84
C SER A 266 -19.64 17.09 -48.23
N ASP A 267 -18.68 16.19 -48.40
CA ASP A 267 -18.28 15.65 -49.72
C ASP A 267 -19.45 14.94 -50.42
N ARG A 268 -20.20 14.15 -49.64
CA ARG A 268 -21.30 13.32 -50.14
C ARG A 268 -22.58 14.10 -50.51
N SER A 269 -22.63 15.41 -50.23
CA SER A 269 -23.76 16.25 -50.64
C SER A 269 -23.83 16.51 -52.14
N GLN A 270 -22.75 16.25 -52.89
CA GLN A 270 -22.71 16.44 -54.35
C GLN A 270 -23.08 15.19 -55.18
N GLU A 271 -23.02 13.99 -54.62
CA GLU A 271 -23.10 12.75 -55.42
C GLU A 271 -24.48 12.08 -55.47
N THR A 272 -25.43 12.43 -54.59
CA THR A 272 -26.76 11.76 -54.54
C THR A 272 -27.93 12.72 -54.80
N ASN A 273 -28.15 13.04 -56.06
CA ASN A 273 -29.47 13.48 -56.55
C ASN A 273 -30.38 12.24 -56.72
N GLY A 274 -31.00 11.79 -55.62
CA GLY A 274 -31.95 10.67 -55.57
C GLY A 274 -32.91 10.81 -54.38
N PRO A 275 -34.18 10.37 -54.49
CA PRO A 275 -35.25 10.93 -53.66
C PRO A 275 -35.39 10.36 -52.24
N THR A 276 -35.58 11.27 -51.28
CA THR A 276 -36.44 11.12 -50.08
C THR A 276 -36.16 9.93 -49.15
N GLY A 277 -34.89 9.62 -48.89
CA GLY A 277 -34.46 8.73 -47.80
C GLY A 277 -33.57 9.44 -46.78
N PRO A 278 -33.61 9.08 -45.48
CA PRO A 278 -32.67 9.62 -44.50
C PRO A 278 -31.23 9.22 -44.86
N TYR A 279 -30.28 10.14 -44.69
CA TYR A 279 -28.88 9.89 -45.03
C TYR A 279 -28.33 8.71 -44.22
N SER A 280 -27.70 7.72 -44.86
CA SER A 280 -27.12 6.56 -44.16
C SER A 280 -25.60 6.59 -44.20
N VAL A 281 -24.95 6.54 -43.04
CA VAL A 281 -23.48 6.46 -42.90
C VAL A 281 -23.11 5.25 -42.05
N GLU A 282 -22.03 4.58 -42.41
CA GLU A 282 -21.41 3.53 -41.60
C GLU A 282 -20.03 3.95 -41.09
N ILE A 283 -19.69 3.47 -39.90
CA ILE A 283 -18.37 3.51 -39.30
C ILE A 283 -18.04 2.08 -38.87
N ALA A 284 -17.18 1.43 -39.65
CA ALA A 284 -16.68 0.10 -39.38
C ALA A 284 -15.46 0.13 -38.45
N ASP A 285 -15.06 -1.06 -37.98
CA ASP A 285 -13.86 -1.29 -37.19
C ASP A 285 -13.78 -0.49 -35.87
N CYS A 286 -14.93 -0.25 -35.23
CA CYS A 286 -14.98 0.39 -33.91
C CYS A 286 -14.37 -0.51 -32.82
N ASP A 287 -13.30 -0.05 -32.16
CA ASP A 287 -12.67 -0.72 -31.00
C ASP A 287 -13.67 -1.00 -29.86
N ASP A 288 -14.49 0.00 -29.51
CA ASP A 288 -15.52 -0.09 -28.46
C ASP A 288 -16.78 0.67 -28.91
N VAL A 289 -17.83 -0.09 -29.24
CA VAL A 289 -19.12 0.44 -29.70
C VAL A 289 -19.91 1.08 -28.53
N GLU A 290 -19.78 0.57 -27.29
CA GLU A 290 -20.45 1.14 -26.12
C GLU A 290 -19.92 2.55 -25.81
N VAL A 291 -18.60 2.75 -25.90
CA VAL A 291 -17.95 4.06 -25.77
C VAL A 291 -18.32 4.99 -26.92
N TYR A 292 -18.33 4.50 -28.17
CA TYR A 292 -18.66 5.33 -29.32
C TYR A 292 -20.10 5.84 -29.29
N ILE A 293 -21.07 5.00 -28.87
CA ILE A 293 -22.46 5.42 -28.62
C ILE A 293 -22.50 6.53 -27.57
N GLU A 294 -21.75 6.41 -26.47
CA GLU A 294 -21.75 7.42 -25.43
C GLU A 294 -21.16 8.75 -25.91
N VAL A 295 -20.07 8.73 -26.70
CA VAL A 295 -19.50 9.95 -27.31
C VAL A 295 -20.51 10.65 -28.23
N LEU A 296 -21.25 9.89 -29.05
CA LEU A 296 -22.31 10.46 -29.89
C LEU A 296 -23.45 11.04 -29.06
N ARG A 297 -23.83 10.38 -27.96
CA ARG A 297 -24.85 10.84 -27.02
C ARG A 297 -24.42 12.11 -26.28
N LEU A 298 -23.15 12.23 -25.92
CA LEU A 298 -22.55 13.42 -25.30
C LEU A 298 -22.63 14.66 -26.21
N MET A 299 -22.61 14.51 -27.55
CA MET A 299 -22.84 15.65 -28.47
C MET A 299 -24.25 16.28 -28.34
N TYR A 300 -25.22 15.58 -27.73
CA TYR A 300 -26.57 16.10 -27.46
C TYR A 300 -26.71 16.65 -26.03
N CYS A 301 -25.68 16.50 -25.19
CA CYS A 301 -25.71 16.93 -23.80
C CYS A 301 -25.35 18.42 -23.68
N LYS A 302 -26.20 19.17 -22.97
CA LYS A 302 -25.93 20.59 -22.64
C LYS A 302 -24.82 20.77 -21.59
N ASP A 303 -24.55 19.73 -20.81
CA ASP A 303 -23.63 19.71 -19.68
C ASP A 303 -22.84 18.40 -19.72
N LEU A 304 -21.71 18.45 -20.43
CA LEU A 304 -20.78 17.33 -20.61
C LEU A 304 -20.15 16.90 -19.29
N ARG A 305 -19.69 17.89 -18.50
CA ARG A 305 -19.02 17.67 -17.22
C ARG A 305 -19.92 16.89 -16.24
N LYS A 306 -21.21 17.21 -16.16
CA LYS A 306 -22.18 16.48 -15.32
C LYS A 306 -22.44 15.05 -15.76
N MET A 307 -22.26 14.73 -17.04
CA MET A 307 -22.33 13.36 -17.53
C MET A 307 -21.05 12.60 -17.15
N LEU A 308 -19.88 13.16 -17.45
CA LEU A 308 -18.58 12.53 -17.14
C LEU A 308 -18.38 12.29 -15.63
N MET A 309 -18.91 13.16 -14.75
CA MET A 309 -18.91 12.96 -13.29
C MET A 309 -19.69 11.72 -12.80
N ARG A 310 -20.35 10.96 -13.70
CA ARG A 310 -21.04 9.69 -13.39
C ARG A 310 -20.26 8.45 -13.83
N GLU A 311 -19.22 8.66 -14.64
CA GLU A 311 -18.40 7.61 -15.23
C GLU A 311 -17.09 7.42 -14.43
N ASP A 312 -16.43 6.30 -14.62
CA ASP A 312 -15.09 6.03 -14.06
C ASP A 312 -13.97 6.51 -14.98
N VAL A 313 -12.73 6.56 -14.46
CA VAL A 313 -11.56 7.02 -15.21
C VAL A 313 -11.34 6.17 -16.47
N SER A 314 -11.55 4.86 -16.38
CA SER A 314 -11.42 3.94 -17.52
C SER A 314 -12.39 4.27 -18.67
N LYS A 315 -13.66 4.53 -18.36
CA LYS A 315 -14.67 4.94 -19.35
C LYS A 315 -14.38 6.33 -19.91
N VAL A 316 -13.94 7.28 -19.07
CA VAL A 316 -13.54 8.63 -19.53
C VAL A 316 -12.31 8.59 -20.44
N LEU A 317 -11.33 7.73 -20.19
CA LEU A 317 -10.19 7.50 -21.09
C LEU A 317 -10.65 6.93 -22.45
N GLY A 318 -11.62 6.01 -22.46
CA GLY A 318 -12.25 5.54 -23.70
C GLY A 318 -12.96 6.67 -24.45
N ILE A 319 -13.78 7.46 -23.75
CA ILE A 319 -14.50 8.62 -24.31
C ILE A 319 -13.50 9.64 -24.88
N LEU A 320 -12.37 9.89 -24.20
CA LEU A 320 -11.29 10.77 -24.67
C LEU A 320 -10.66 10.24 -25.96
N LYS A 321 -10.29 8.95 -26.03
CA LYS A 321 -9.71 8.32 -27.23
C LYS A 321 -10.63 8.50 -28.45
N VAL A 322 -11.91 8.19 -28.30
CA VAL A 322 -12.90 8.31 -29.39
C VAL A 322 -13.20 9.78 -29.73
N SER A 323 -13.31 10.66 -28.72
CA SER A 323 -13.53 12.11 -28.94
C SER A 323 -12.37 12.76 -29.69
N ALA A 324 -11.13 12.38 -29.39
CA ALA A 324 -9.95 12.83 -30.12
C ALA A 324 -9.97 12.32 -31.57
N ALA A 325 -10.24 11.03 -31.79
CA ALA A 325 -10.27 10.41 -33.10
C ALA A 325 -11.29 11.04 -34.08
N ILE A 326 -12.45 11.49 -33.57
CA ILE A 326 -13.50 12.14 -34.38
C ILE A 326 -13.41 13.67 -34.40
N GLY A 327 -12.44 14.25 -33.67
CA GLY A 327 -12.31 15.71 -33.51
C GLY A 327 -13.52 16.35 -32.82
N PHE A 328 -13.97 15.78 -31.70
CA PHE A 328 -14.99 16.34 -30.81
C PHE A 328 -14.32 17.14 -29.68
N ASP A 329 -13.95 18.37 -30.00
CA ASP A 329 -13.05 19.17 -29.17
C ASP A 329 -13.64 19.51 -27.78
N ALA A 330 -14.95 19.71 -27.69
CA ALA A 330 -15.64 19.92 -26.41
C ALA A 330 -15.66 18.66 -25.52
N GLY A 331 -15.73 17.47 -26.12
CA GLY A 331 -15.60 16.20 -25.42
C GLY A 331 -14.19 15.99 -24.89
N VAL A 332 -13.17 16.25 -25.72
CA VAL A 332 -11.74 16.21 -25.32
C VAL A 332 -11.49 17.12 -24.12
N LEU A 333 -11.86 18.41 -24.21
CA LEU A 333 -11.68 19.37 -23.11
C LEU A 333 -12.40 18.93 -21.82
N SER A 334 -13.65 18.46 -21.92
CA SER A 334 -14.42 18.01 -20.75
C SER A 334 -13.82 16.75 -20.11
N CYS A 335 -13.22 15.86 -20.90
CA CYS A 335 -12.51 14.69 -20.39
C CYS A 335 -11.21 15.07 -19.69
N LEU A 336 -10.45 16.03 -20.24
CA LEU A 336 -9.22 16.53 -19.61
C LEU A 336 -9.53 17.25 -18.28
N GLU A 337 -10.56 18.10 -18.23
CA GLU A 337 -11.04 18.74 -16.99
C GLU A 337 -11.49 17.71 -15.93
N TYR A 338 -12.15 16.63 -16.35
CA TYR A 338 -12.48 15.52 -15.44
C TYR A 338 -11.20 14.83 -14.92
N LEU A 339 -10.26 14.49 -15.82
CA LEU A 339 -9.04 13.77 -15.43
C LEU A 339 -8.17 14.61 -14.49
N GLU A 340 -8.03 15.91 -14.75
CA GLU A 340 -7.33 16.88 -13.89
C GLU A 340 -7.89 16.87 -12.45
N ALA A 341 -9.21 16.72 -12.28
CA ALA A 341 -9.89 16.80 -10.98
C ALA A 341 -10.14 15.45 -10.30
N ALA A 342 -10.22 14.35 -11.03
CA ALA A 342 -10.59 13.03 -10.48
C ALA A 342 -9.42 12.36 -9.74
N PRO A 343 -9.66 11.65 -8.62
CA PRO A 343 -8.65 10.77 -8.04
C PRO A 343 -8.42 9.56 -8.96
N TRP A 344 -7.18 9.07 -9.03
CA TRP A 344 -6.83 7.88 -9.81
C TRP A 344 -6.19 6.84 -8.89
N THR A 345 -6.26 5.58 -9.31
CA THR A 345 -5.42 4.49 -8.79
C THR A 345 -4.09 4.42 -9.55
N GLU A 346 -3.10 3.72 -8.97
CA GLU A 346 -1.78 3.48 -9.58
C GLU A 346 -1.89 2.84 -10.99
N ASP A 347 -2.80 1.86 -11.14
CA ASP A 347 -3.12 1.22 -12.43
C ASP A 347 -3.77 2.19 -13.44
N GLU A 348 -4.45 3.24 -12.99
CA GLU A 348 -5.07 4.25 -13.86
C GLU A 348 -4.07 5.35 -14.23
N GLU A 349 -3.17 5.70 -13.32
CA GLU A 349 -2.10 6.69 -13.50
C GLU A 349 -1.23 6.40 -14.73
N GLU A 350 -0.73 5.15 -14.86
CA GLU A 350 0.05 4.71 -16.02
C GLU A 350 -0.77 4.78 -17.32
N LYS A 351 -2.07 4.46 -17.27
CA LYS A 351 -2.98 4.51 -18.43
C LYS A 351 -3.29 5.93 -18.87
N VAL A 352 -3.49 6.85 -17.93
CA VAL A 352 -3.68 8.28 -18.20
C VAL A 352 -2.42 8.84 -18.88
N ALA A 353 -1.24 8.62 -18.29
CA ALA A 353 0.02 9.09 -18.85
C ALA A 353 0.28 8.53 -20.27
N SER A 354 0.07 7.22 -20.45
CA SER A 354 0.27 6.54 -21.74
C SER A 354 -0.68 7.06 -22.82
N LEU A 355 -1.97 7.21 -22.52
CA LEU A 355 -2.95 7.68 -23.51
C LEU A 355 -2.72 9.16 -23.89
N LEU A 356 -2.36 10.02 -22.93
CA LEU A 356 -2.07 11.43 -23.23
C LEU A 356 -0.81 11.59 -24.09
N ALA A 357 0.21 10.74 -23.88
CA ALA A 357 1.39 10.67 -24.73
C ALA A 357 1.09 10.14 -26.14
N GLU A 358 0.20 9.14 -26.27
CA GLU A 358 -0.26 8.61 -27.57
C GLU A 358 -1.04 9.66 -28.37
N LEU A 359 -2.00 10.33 -27.74
CA LEU A 359 -2.90 11.28 -28.40
C LEU A 359 -2.26 12.64 -28.74
N ARG A 360 -1.07 12.95 -28.21
CA ARG A 360 -0.30 14.19 -28.45
C ARG A 360 -1.13 15.47 -28.33
N LEU A 361 -1.94 15.56 -27.27
CA LEU A 361 -2.86 16.67 -27.01
C LEU A 361 -2.17 17.92 -26.44
N GLU A 362 -0.94 18.21 -26.88
CA GLU A 362 0.00 19.19 -26.33
C GLU A 362 -0.59 20.60 -26.22
N ASN A 363 -1.49 20.98 -27.14
CA ASN A 363 -2.12 22.31 -27.18
C ASN A 363 -3.52 22.37 -26.54
N VAL A 364 -4.01 21.31 -25.88
CA VAL A 364 -5.42 21.17 -25.45
C VAL A 364 -5.56 21.02 -23.92
N GLY A 365 -4.51 21.35 -23.16
CA GLY A 365 -4.53 21.26 -21.68
C GLY A 365 -4.12 19.92 -21.10
N ALA A 366 -3.71 18.94 -21.92
CA ALA A 366 -3.16 17.67 -21.44
C ALA A 366 -1.92 17.83 -20.54
N GLY A 367 -1.18 18.95 -20.69
CA GLY A 367 -0.08 19.31 -19.78
C GLY A 367 -0.51 19.46 -18.32
N GLU A 368 -1.66 20.07 -18.03
CA GLU A 368 -2.14 20.23 -16.64
C GLU A 368 -2.46 18.88 -15.99
N VAL A 369 -2.99 17.93 -16.78
CA VAL A 369 -3.21 16.55 -16.34
C VAL A 369 -1.88 15.83 -16.09
N LEU A 370 -0.90 16.00 -17.00
CA LEU A 370 0.42 15.37 -16.90
C LEU A 370 1.26 15.91 -15.73
N LYS A 371 1.09 17.17 -15.30
CA LYS A 371 1.76 17.73 -14.11
C LYS A 371 1.44 17.00 -12.80
N ARG A 372 0.34 16.22 -12.75
CA ARG A 372 0.02 15.38 -11.58
C ARG A 372 0.92 14.14 -11.46
N VAL A 373 1.64 13.79 -12.53
CA VAL A 373 2.28 12.47 -12.74
C VAL A 373 3.75 12.60 -13.11
N SER A 374 4.06 13.63 -13.88
CA SER A 374 5.40 13.98 -14.30
C SER A 374 5.74 15.33 -13.68
N ILE A 375 6.85 15.36 -12.93
CA ILE A 375 7.56 16.61 -12.67
C ILE A 375 7.97 17.14 -14.06
N GLU A 376 7.53 18.35 -14.42
CA GLU A 376 8.01 18.99 -15.64
C GLU A 376 9.53 19.17 -15.51
N VAL A 377 10.30 18.33 -16.20
CA VAL A 377 11.75 18.41 -16.26
C VAL A 377 12.12 19.64 -17.07
N ASN A 378 12.07 20.79 -16.41
CA ASN A 378 12.50 22.06 -16.98
C ASN A 378 13.96 21.92 -17.38
N ASN A 379 14.25 22.15 -18.67
CA ASN A 379 15.40 21.58 -19.37
C ASN A 379 16.75 21.71 -18.61
N GLY A 380 17.16 20.62 -17.95
CA GLY A 380 18.57 20.26 -17.79
C GLY A 380 19.32 20.56 -16.50
N ILE A 381 18.68 20.92 -15.36
CA ILE A 381 19.42 21.20 -14.10
C ILE A 381 18.92 20.46 -12.84
N ASP A 382 17.62 20.26 -12.62
CA ASP A 382 17.10 19.78 -11.32
C ASP A 382 16.99 18.26 -11.15
N GLY A 383 18.15 17.60 -11.08
CA GLY A 383 18.26 16.27 -10.44
C GLY A 383 18.24 16.34 -8.89
N GLY A 384 18.29 17.54 -8.30
CA GLY A 384 18.53 17.74 -6.86
C GLY A 384 17.30 17.82 -5.96
N ASP A 385 16.14 18.28 -6.47
CA ASP A 385 14.98 18.61 -5.63
C ASP A 385 14.41 17.39 -4.90
N ASN A 386 14.23 16.26 -5.60
CA ASN A 386 13.74 15.02 -5.02
C ASN A 386 14.67 14.46 -3.92
N GLU A 387 16.00 14.56 -4.08
CA GLU A 387 16.94 14.16 -3.03
C GLU A 387 16.84 15.11 -1.84
N GLU A 388 16.75 16.43 -2.05
CA GLU A 388 16.63 17.39 -0.97
C GLU A 388 15.34 17.19 -0.16
N VAL A 389 14.21 16.89 -0.82
CA VAL A 389 12.95 16.51 -0.18
C VAL A 389 13.10 15.23 0.65
N LEU A 390 13.76 14.20 0.09
CA LEU A 390 13.95 12.91 0.77
C LEU A 390 14.95 13.01 1.94
N LEU A 391 15.95 13.88 1.84
CA LEU A 391 16.85 14.29 2.92
C LEU A 391 16.12 15.05 4.04
N LYS A 392 15.27 16.02 3.68
CA LYS A 392 14.41 16.74 4.64
C LYS A 392 13.50 15.75 5.37
N LEU A 393 12.90 14.79 4.66
CA LEU A 393 12.05 13.75 5.24
C LEU A 393 12.82 12.85 6.22
N LEU A 394 14.02 12.38 5.83
CA LEU A 394 14.92 11.64 6.71
C LEU A 394 15.22 12.43 8.00
N HIS A 395 15.60 13.71 7.87
CA HIS A 395 15.91 14.56 9.01
C HIS A 395 14.70 14.82 9.92
N VAL A 396 13.52 15.10 9.35
CA VAL A 396 12.26 15.30 10.09
C VAL A 396 11.90 14.05 10.90
N VAL A 397 12.06 12.85 10.33
CA VAL A 397 11.84 11.59 11.05
C VAL A 397 12.85 11.42 12.19
N LEU A 398 14.15 11.64 11.97
CA LEU A 398 15.18 11.56 13.02
C LEU A 398 14.94 12.55 14.17
N GLN A 399 14.44 13.75 13.86
CA GLN A 399 14.12 14.80 14.83
C GLN A 399 12.71 14.68 15.46
N GLY A 400 11.86 13.76 15.00
CA GLY A 400 10.51 13.51 15.50
C GLY A 400 10.42 13.33 17.03
N LYS A 401 9.55 14.13 17.65
CA LYS A 401 9.38 14.19 19.13
C LYS A 401 8.47 13.11 19.70
N ASP A 402 7.42 12.72 18.97
CA ASP A 402 6.52 11.64 19.39
C ASP A 402 7.07 10.28 18.94
N GLU A 403 7.24 9.36 19.89
CA GLU A 403 7.84 8.04 19.67
C GLU A 403 6.97 7.12 18.78
N LYS A 404 5.64 7.25 18.84
CA LYS A 404 4.72 6.41 18.06
C LYS A 404 4.67 6.88 16.62
N ALA A 405 4.41 8.17 16.41
CA ALA A 405 4.42 8.79 15.08
C ALA A 405 5.79 8.65 14.41
N ARG A 406 6.90 8.82 15.14
CA ARG A 406 8.24 8.58 14.58
C ARG A 406 8.39 7.14 14.09
N ARG A 407 7.93 6.14 14.86
CA ARG A 407 8.02 4.72 14.44
C ARG A 407 7.18 4.43 13.18
N GLU A 408 5.95 4.95 13.13
CA GLU A 408 5.06 4.80 11.97
C GLU A 408 5.65 5.46 10.72
N MET A 409 6.25 6.65 10.85
CA MET A 409 6.93 7.33 9.74
C MET A 409 8.24 6.65 9.33
N LYS A 410 9.01 6.08 10.27
CA LYS A 410 10.20 5.27 9.97
C LYS A 410 9.85 4.05 9.11
N GLU A 411 8.75 3.37 9.44
CA GLU A 411 8.26 2.22 8.68
C GLU A 411 7.77 2.62 7.27
N LEU A 412 7.01 3.70 7.17
CA LEU A 412 6.54 4.25 5.88
C LEU A 412 7.71 4.65 4.97
N VAL A 413 8.68 5.43 5.48
CA VAL A 413 9.84 5.86 4.70
C VAL A 413 10.70 4.66 4.29
N LEU A 414 10.93 3.68 5.17
CA LEU A 414 11.66 2.46 4.83
C LEU A 414 10.94 1.65 3.73
N LYS A 415 9.60 1.60 3.76
CA LYS A 415 8.79 0.95 2.73
C LYS A 415 8.95 1.66 1.38
N MET A 416 8.75 2.98 1.33
CA MET A 416 8.90 3.79 0.10
C MET A 416 10.31 3.70 -0.49
N LEU A 417 11.34 3.65 0.36
CA LEU A 417 12.74 3.48 -0.05
C LEU A 417 13.03 2.12 -0.71
N ARG A 418 12.22 1.08 -0.44
CA ARG A 418 12.33 -0.26 -1.03
C ARG A 418 11.56 -0.41 -2.33
N GLU A 419 10.41 0.26 -2.46
CA GLU A 419 9.50 0.07 -3.61
C GLU A 419 10.03 0.73 -4.89
N ASN A 420 10.80 1.83 -4.78
CA ASN A 420 11.26 2.62 -5.93
C ASN A 420 12.80 2.76 -6.04
N PRO A 421 13.58 1.66 -6.11
CA PRO A 421 15.05 1.71 -6.02
C PRO A 421 15.72 2.53 -7.15
N SER A 422 15.07 2.69 -8.30
CA SER A 422 15.56 3.48 -9.45
C SER A 422 15.30 4.98 -9.34
N GLN A 423 14.33 5.43 -8.53
CA GLN A 423 13.99 6.84 -8.33
C GLN A 423 14.51 7.40 -6.99
N ASN A 424 14.90 6.51 -6.06
CA ASN A 424 15.36 6.89 -4.72
C ASN A 424 16.85 7.29 -4.69
N ASP A 425 17.23 8.39 -5.34
CA ASP A 425 18.62 8.88 -5.46
C ASP A 425 19.19 9.54 -4.18
N LEU A 426 18.92 8.95 -3.00
CA LEU A 426 19.68 9.27 -1.78
C LEU A 426 21.13 8.85 -1.98
N ARG A 427 22.02 9.85 -2.13
CA ARG A 427 23.46 9.64 -2.15
C ARG A 427 23.94 8.90 -0.90
N LYS A 428 25.01 8.12 -1.03
CA LYS A 428 25.62 7.37 0.08
C LYS A 428 26.04 8.34 1.19
N GLU A 429 26.67 9.44 0.80
CA GLU A 429 27.20 10.51 1.66
C GLU A 429 26.08 11.12 2.53
N SER A 430 24.90 11.32 1.94
CA SER A 430 23.69 11.84 2.59
C SER A 430 23.20 10.92 3.73
N LEU A 431 23.17 9.61 3.52
CA LEU A 431 22.82 8.62 4.54
C LEU A 431 23.91 8.52 5.64
N TYR A 432 25.18 8.56 5.25
CA TYR A 432 26.30 8.48 6.21
C TYR A 432 26.40 9.73 7.09
N SER A 433 26.15 10.92 6.56
CA SER A 433 26.02 12.16 7.34
C SER A 433 24.93 12.05 8.43
N ALA A 434 23.79 11.43 8.10
CA ALA A 434 22.74 11.16 9.07
C ALA A 434 23.15 10.11 10.13
N CYS A 435 23.90 9.06 9.74
CA CYS A 435 24.50 8.12 10.68
C CYS A 435 25.47 8.81 11.64
N ASP A 436 26.42 9.57 11.12
CA ASP A 436 27.50 10.19 11.89
C ASP A 436 26.93 11.20 12.89
N GLY A 437 25.94 12.01 12.48
CA GLY A 437 25.23 12.91 13.40
C GLY A 437 24.46 12.16 14.50
N CYS A 438 23.83 11.03 14.21
CA CYS A 438 23.18 10.21 15.24
C CYS A 438 24.22 9.53 16.17
N LEU A 439 25.37 9.14 15.64
CA LEU A 439 26.46 8.50 16.37
C LEU A 439 27.17 9.49 17.31
N GLU A 440 27.49 10.70 16.85
CA GLU A 440 28.07 11.77 17.68
C GLU A 440 27.13 12.13 18.84
N LEU A 441 25.83 12.29 18.55
CA LEU A 441 24.82 12.50 19.59
C LEU A 441 24.76 11.33 20.58
N LEU A 442 24.76 10.08 20.09
CA LEU A 442 24.80 8.89 20.94
C LEU A 442 26.02 8.91 21.86
N GLN A 443 27.23 9.07 21.31
CA GLN A 443 28.49 9.15 22.07
C GLN A 443 28.40 10.20 23.17
N ARG A 444 28.00 11.43 22.81
CA ARG A 444 27.91 12.57 23.74
C ARG A 444 26.94 12.30 24.90
N HIS A 445 25.75 11.77 24.62
CA HIS A 445 24.77 11.44 25.67
C HIS A 445 25.20 10.21 26.48
N PHE A 446 25.87 9.23 25.87
CA PHE A 446 26.35 8.02 26.54
C PHE A 446 27.49 8.31 27.52
N LEU A 447 28.50 9.07 27.10
CA LEU A 447 29.66 9.43 27.93
C LEU A 447 29.26 10.37 29.09
N ARG A 448 28.27 11.24 28.86
CA ARG A 448 27.64 12.07 29.91
C ARG A 448 26.96 11.20 30.98
N ALA A 449 26.12 10.25 30.55
CA ALA A 449 25.48 9.29 31.46
C ALA A 449 26.49 8.37 32.19
N ALA A 450 27.56 7.96 31.51
CA ALA A 450 28.66 7.18 32.09
C ALA A 450 29.49 7.99 33.13
N SER A 451 29.36 9.32 33.10
CA SER A 451 29.92 10.26 34.08
C SER A 451 28.91 10.61 35.19
N SER A 452 27.86 9.80 35.35
CA SER A 452 26.76 9.95 36.31
C SER A 452 25.80 11.14 36.07
N ASP A 453 25.89 11.84 34.95
CA ASP A 453 24.92 12.87 34.57
C ASP A 453 23.82 12.28 33.68
N LEU A 454 22.68 11.99 34.30
CA LEU A 454 21.52 11.36 33.65
C LEU A 454 20.56 12.36 32.97
N GLN A 455 20.94 13.63 32.82
CA GLN A 455 20.19 14.58 32.01
C GLN A 455 20.11 14.08 30.56
N ASP A 456 18.91 14.11 29.98
CA ASP A 456 18.63 13.62 28.64
C ASP A 456 19.02 12.14 28.38
N VAL A 457 19.13 11.29 29.42
CA VAL A 457 19.56 9.88 29.27
C VAL A 457 18.69 9.07 28.29
N ASN A 458 17.42 9.46 28.10
CA ASN A 458 16.51 8.86 27.11
C ASN A 458 16.97 9.09 25.65
N GLN A 459 17.83 10.08 25.39
CA GLN A 459 18.44 10.28 24.08
C GLN A 459 19.34 9.12 23.67
N ILE A 460 19.94 8.37 24.61
CA ILE A 460 20.74 7.17 24.30
C ILE A 460 19.88 6.16 23.54
N ALA A 461 18.71 5.83 24.08
CA ALA A 461 17.75 4.93 23.46
C ALA A 461 17.27 5.46 22.10
N ARG A 462 16.98 6.76 22.01
CA ARG A 462 16.52 7.40 20.76
C ARG A 462 17.57 7.41 19.65
N GLN A 463 18.83 7.75 19.96
CA GLN A 463 19.88 7.78 18.94
C GLN A 463 20.27 6.35 18.51
N ALA A 464 20.23 5.36 19.41
CA ALA A 464 20.38 3.96 19.04
C ALA A 464 19.22 3.46 18.14
N ASP A 465 17.96 3.81 18.44
CA ASP A 465 16.79 3.55 17.58
C ASP A 465 16.87 4.25 16.21
N ASN A 466 17.49 5.43 16.14
CA ASN A 466 17.81 6.11 14.89
C ASN A 466 18.89 5.37 14.09
N LEU A 467 20.00 5.00 14.72
CA LEU A 467 21.09 4.24 14.09
C LEU A 467 20.64 2.85 13.61
N HIS A 468 19.80 2.15 14.37
CA HIS A 468 19.20 0.88 13.94
C HIS A 468 18.36 1.05 12.66
N TRP A 469 17.55 2.11 12.59
CA TRP A 469 16.71 2.37 11.43
C TRP A 469 17.52 2.75 10.19
N ILE A 470 18.54 3.60 10.31
CA ILE A 470 19.40 3.92 9.16
C ILE A 470 20.23 2.69 8.76
N LEU A 471 20.65 1.84 9.71
CA LEU A 471 21.30 0.57 9.42
C LEU A 471 20.41 -0.38 8.59
N ASP A 472 19.10 -0.42 8.83
CA ASP A 472 18.18 -1.18 7.97
C ASP A 472 18.18 -0.62 6.52
N ILE A 473 18.11 0.70 6.34
CA ILE A 473 18.22 1.35 5.02
C ILE A 473 19.55 1.02 4.34
N LEU A 474 20.67 1.07 5.07
CA LEU A 474 22.01 0.79 4.53
C LEU A 474 22.20 -0.68 4.16
N ILE A 475 21.58 -1.62 4.90
CA ILE A 475 21.62 -3.06 4.59
C ILE A 475 20.75 -3.36 3.36
N ASP A 476 19.55 -2.80 3.27
CA ASP A 476 18.70 -2.97 2.09
C ASP A 476 19.37 -2.44 0.82
N ARG A 477 20.11 -1.33 0.93
CA ARG A 477 20.94 -0.75 -0.15
C ARG A 477 22.31 -1.42 -0.35
N GLN A 478 22.66 -2.44 0.42
CA GLN A 478 23.96 -3.16 0.34
C GLN A 478 25.21 -2.26 0.53
N ILE A 479 25.09 -1.18 1.30
CA ILE A 479 26.17 -0.18 1.55
C ILE A 479 26.52 -0.02 3.04
N ALA A 480 26.12 -0.96 3.90
CA ALA A 480 26.33 -0.92 5.36
C ALA A 480 27.76 -1.30 5.84
N GLU A 481 28.71 -1.59 4.94
CA GLU A 481 30.07 -1.99 5.34
C GLU A 481 30.77 -0.91 6.17
N ASP A 482 30.73 0.34 5.75
CA ASP A 482 31.46 1.42 6.43
C ASP A 482 30.80 1.78 7.77
N PHE A 483 29.47 1.67 7.87
CA PHE A 483 28.75 1.78 9.14
C PHE A 483 29.24 0.73 10.14
N LEU A 484 29.40 -0.53 9.68
CA LEU A 484 29.92 -1.59 10.54
C LEU A 484 31.35 -1.27 11.01
N LYS A 485 32.22 -0.74 10.15
CA LYS A 485 33.58 -0.31 10.54
C LYS A 485 33.54 0.80 11.60
N SER A 486 32.72 1.84 11.37
CA SER A 486 32.53 2.95 12.32
C SER A 486 31.96 2.46 13.66
N TRP A 487 31.00 1.54 13.63
CA TRP A 487 30.42 0.93 14.84
C TRP A 487 31.42 0.02 15.57
N ALA A 488 32.14 -0.85 14.86
CA ALA A 488 33.15 -1.73 15.44
C ALA A 488 34.31 -0.96 16.11
N SER A 489 34.56 0.28 15.67
CA SER A 489 35.61 1.16 16.20
C SER A 489 35.22 1.89 17.50
N GLN A 490 34.00 1.72 18.01
CA GLN A 490 33.47 2.42 19.20
C GLN A 490 33.99 1.86 20.55
N SER A 491 35.31 1.78 20.70
CA SER A 491 35.98 1.21 21.87
C SER A 491 35.74 2.00 23.18
N GLU A 492 35.58 3.32 23.10
CA GLU A 492 35.29 4.15 24.29
C GLU A 492 33.88 3.88 24.84
N LEU A 493 32.89 3.75 23.95
CA LEU A 493 31.50 3.43 24.31
C LEU A 493 31.41 2.01 24.89
N SER A 494 32.11 1.03 24.31
CA SER A 494 32.12 -0.32 24.86
C SER A 494 32.83 -0.40 26.22
N ALA A 495 33.93 0.33 26.42
CA ALA A 495 34.66 0.39 27.69
C ALA A 495 33.85 1.09 28.80
N THR A 496 33.08 2.12 28.46
CA THR A 496 32.19 2.82 29.41
C THR A 496 30.83 2.15 29.58
N HIS A 497 30.50 1.13 28.78
CA HIS A 497 29.16 0.55 28.67
C HIS A 497 28.57 0.13 30.01
N SER A 498 29.34 -0.53 30.87
CA SER A 498 28.88 -1.00 32.19
C SER A 498 28.50 0.13 33.17
N LYS A 499 28.96 1.37 32.95
CA LYS A 499 28.68 2.52 33.82
C LYS A 499 27.27 3.07 33.65
N VAL A 500 26.66 2.90 32.46
CA VAL A 500 25.29 3.33 32.19
C VAL A 500 24.31 2.23 32.62
N PRO A 501 23.19 2.53 33.31
CA PRO A 501 22.20 1.52 33.66
C PRO A 501 21.60 0.83 32.43
N ALA A 502 21.50 -0.51 32.46
CA ALA A 502 21.04 -1.33 31.32
C ALA A 502 19.68 -0.89 30.74
N ILE A 503 18.78 -0.41 31.61
CA ILE A 503 17.49 0.22 31.30
C ILE A 503 17.56 1.36 30.25
N HIS A 504 18.70 2.04 30.09
CA HIS A 504 18.91 3.11 29.11
C HIS A 504 19.81 2.72 27.94
N ARG A 505 20.73 1.74 28.11
CA ARG A 505 21.72 1.37 27.09
C ARG A 505 21.38 0.14 26.24
N PHE A 506 20.42 -0.71 26.63
CA PHE A 506 20.13 -1.96 25.90
C PHE A 506 19.78 -1.77 24.41
N GLU A 507 19.31 -0.57 24.01
CA GLU A 507 19.09 -0.19 22.61
C GLU A 507 20.40 -0.10 21.78
N VAL A 508 21.52 0.29 22.40
CA VAL A 508 22.86 0.23 21.78
C VAL A 508 23.21 -1.21 21.44
N SER A 509 22.94 -2.14 22.36
CA SER A 509 23.12 -3.58 22.13
C SER A 509 22.19 -4.13 21.03
N ARG A 510 21.02 -3.50 20.76
CA ARG A 510 20.15 -3.86 19.61
C ARG A 510 20.75 -3.49 18.26
N VAL A 511 21.49 -2.38 18.15
CA VAL A 511 22.24 -2.04 16.91
C VAL A 511 23.28 -3.13 16.62
N THR A 512 24.05 -3.55 17.64
CA THR A 512 24.99 -4.68 17.52
C THR A 512 24.29 -5.99 17.15
N ALA A 513 23.13 -6.28 17.76
CA ALA A 513 22.32 -7.44 17.40
C ALA A 513 21.95 -7.47 15.91
N ARG A 514 21.54 -6.31 15.36
CA ARG A 514 21.18 -6.17 13.95
C ARG A 514 22.36 -6.41 13.01
N LEU A 515 23.56 -6.00 13.38
CA LEU A 515 24.80 -6.29 12.64
C LEU A 515 25.13 -7.79 12.64
N PHE A 516 25.04 -8.48 13.78
CA PHE A 516 25.23 -9.94 13.84
C PHE A 516 24.20 -10.69 12.99
N VAL A 517 22.94 -10.26 12.98
CA VAL A 517 21.90 -10.80 12.10
C VAL A 517 22.25 -10.56 10.63
N GLY A 518 22.68 -9.34 10.27
CA GLY A 518 23.05 -8.98 8.90
C GLY A 518 24.18 -9.85 8.35
N ILE A 519 25.27 -10.01 9.11
CA ILE A 519 26.39 -10.87 8.75
C ILE A 519 25.95 -12.34 8.71
N GLY A 520 25.27 -12.81 9.77
CA GLY A 520 24.87 -14.20 9.92
C GLY A 520 23.84 -14.71 8.91
N LYS A 521 23.12 -13.80 8.24
CA LYS A 521 22.24 -14.07 7.09
C LYS A 521 22.89 -13.83 5.72
N GLY A 522 24.12 -13.32 5.68
CA GLY A 522 24.78 -12.92 4.42
C GLY A 522 24.23 -11.64 3.79
N GLN A 523 23.44 -10.84 4.52
CA GLN A 523 22.94 -9.53 4.08
C GLN A 523 24.01 -8.43 4.16
N LEU A 524 25.10 -8.67 4.89
CA LEU A 524 26.20 -7.75 5.12
C LEU A 524 27.53 -8.48 5.00
N LEU A 525 28.20 -8.30 3.85
CA LEU A 525 29.48 -8.92 3.53
C LEU A 525 30.61 -7.93 3.87
N VAL A 526 31.43 -8.26 4.86
CA VAL A 526 32.58 -7.42 5.28
C VAL A 526 33.80 -8.28 5.60
N SER A 527 34.98 -7.64 5.64
CA SER A 527 36.26 -8.30 5.89
C SER A 527 36.30 -9.12 7.20
N LYS A 528 37.20 -10.10 7.29
CA LYS A 528 37.35 -10.93 8.50
C LYS A 528 37.83 -10.08 9.69
N GLU A 529 38.63 -9.06 9.42
CA GLU A 529 39.12 -8.07 10.37
C GLU A 529 37.97 -7.25 10.94
N ALA A 530 37.06 -6.74 10.11
CA ALA A 530 35.92 -5.95 10.56
C ALA A 530 34.92 -6.79 11.37
N ARG A 531 34.67 -8.05 10.98
CA ARG A 531 33.84 -9.00 11.76
C ARG A 531 34.47 -9.34 13.11
N PHE A 532 35.80 -9.54 13.15
CA PHE A 532 36.51 -9.80 14.39
C PHE A 532 36.53 -8.58 15.31
N LEU A 533 36.79 -7.37 14.79
CA LEU A 533 36.76 -6.13 15.55
C LEU A 533 35.37 -5.85 16.14
N LEU A 534 34.29 -6.10 15.37
CA LEU A 534 32.91 -5.98 15.87
C LEU A 534 32.68 -6.86 17.11
N LEU A 535 33.09 -8.13 17.04
CA LEU A 535 33.00 -9.07 18.16
C LEU A 535 33.90 -8.65 19.33
N GLN A 536 35.15 -8.26 19.06
CA GLN A 536 36.10 -7.83 20.08
C GLN A 536 35.59 -6.60 20.86
N THR A 537 35.04 -5.60 20.17
CA THR A 537 34.52 -4.38 20.79
C THR A 537 33.19 -4.61 21.51
N TRP A 538 32.25 -5.34 20.91
CA TRP A 538 30.85 -5.32 21.36
C TRP A 538 30.30 -6.62 21.97
N LEU A 539 30.99 -7.75 21.88
CA LEU A 539 30.42 -9.03 22.33
C LEU A 539 30.14 -9.05 23.86
N VAL A 540 31.03 -8.51 24.68
CA VAL A 540 30.84 -8.40 26.14
C VAL A 540 29.74 -7.40 26.50
N PRO A 541 29.72 -6.15 25.97
CA PRO A 541 28.56 -5.25 26.04
C PRO A 541 27.23 -5.92 25.71
N PHE A 542 27.16 -6.62 24.59
CA PHE A 542 25.98 -7.30 24.07
C PHE A 542 25.51 -8.42 25.01
N TYR A 543 26.41 -9.28 25.48
CA TYR A 543 26.06 -10.32 26.45
C TYR A 543 25.52 -9.75 27.76
N ASN A 544 26.04 -8.60 28.21
CA ASN A 544 25.59 -7.97 29.46
C ASN A 544 24.17 -7.36 29.37
N ASP A 545 23.67 -7.10 28.15
CA ASP A 545 22.32 -6.58 27.90
C ASP A 545 21.34 -7.61 27.36
N PHE A 546 21.78 -8.82 27.01
CA PHE A 546 20.96 -9.80 26.31
C PHE A 546 19.66 -10.13 27.06
N GLY A 547 19.72 -10.42 28.37
CA GLY A 547 18.53 -10.58 29.21
C GLY A 547 17.61 -9.34 29.27
N TRP A 548 18.18 -8.12 29.21
CA TRP A 548 17.38 -6.88 29.16
C TRP A 548 16.69 -6.69 27.81
N MET A 549 17.37 -6.96 26.70
CA MET A 549 16.77 -6.97 25.37
C MET A 549 15.61 -7.96 25.32
N MET A 550 15.80 -9.21 25.78
CA MET A 550 14.75 -10.23 25.75
C MET A 550 13.56 -9.92 26.66
N ARG A 551 13.78 -9.36 27.86
CA ARG A 551 12.70 -8.97 28.77
C ARG A 551 11.86 -7.80 28.27
N ARG A 552 12.46 -6.80 27.60
CA ARG A 552 11.74 -5.61 27.13
C ARG A 552 11.20 -5.71 25.70
N ALA A 553 11.88 -6.40 24.81
CA ALA A 553 11.53 -6.45 23.39
C ALA A 553 10.44 -7.50 23.06
N SER A 554 9.55 -7.78 24.02
CA SER A 554 8.46 -8.79 23.93
C SER A 554 7.40 -8.52 22.85
N LYS A 555 7.60 -7.47 22.04
CA LYS A 555 6.88 -7.18 20.79
C LYS A 555 7.88 -6.70 19.73
N GLY A 556 8.55 -7.62 19.04
CA GLY A 556 9.25 -7.33 17.77
C GLY A 556 10.67 -7.88 17.61
N LEU A 557 11.31 -8.40 18.66
CA LEU A 557 12.68 -8.95 18.54
C LEU A 557 12.67 -10.47 18.65
N ASP A 558 13.06 -11.15 17.57
CA ASP A 558 13.18 -12.61 17.53
C ASP A 558 14.52 -13.05 18.17
N ARG A 559 14.41 -13.74 19.32
CA ARG A 559 15.55 -14.29 20.08
C ARG A 559 16.40 -15.23 19.23
N HIS A 560 15.77 -16.16 18.52
CA HIS A 560 16.47 -17.20 17.77
C HIS A 560 17.19 -16.62 16.57
N LEU A 561 16.57 -15.65 15.90
CA LEU A 561 17.19 -14.90 14.79
C LEU A 561 18.47 -14.17 15.23
N ILE A 562 18.54 -13.65 16.46
CA ILE A 562 19.76 -13.05 17.02
C ILE A 562 20.80 -14.13 17.40
N GLU A 563 20.37 -15.21 18.04
CA GLU A 563 21.23 -16.33 18.44
C GLU A 563 21.88 -17.00 17.22
N ASP A 564 21.10 -17.34 16.18
CA ASP A 564 21.61 -17.85 14.90
C ASP A 564 22.48 -16.78 14.18
N GLY A 565 22.13 -15.49 14.25
CA GLY A 565 22.92 -14.40 13.69
C GLY A 565 24.32 -14.29 14.28
N LEU A 566 24.43 -14.28 15.62
CA LEU A 566 25.71 -14.29 16.33
C LEU A 566 26.49 -15.58 16.08
N SER A 567 25.82 -16.73 16.18
CA SER A 567 26.39 -18.05 15.88
C SER A 567 27.05 -18.09 14.50
N ASN A 568 26.30 -17.72 13.46
CA ASN A 568 26.80 -17.70 12.09
C ASN A 568 27.92 -16.67 11.91
N THR A 569 27.82 -15.48 12.54
CA THR A 569 28.88 -14.47 12.53
C THR A 569 30.19 -15.04 13.05
N ILE A 570 30.18 -15.72 14.20
CA ILE A 570 31.38 -16.38 14.77
C ILE A 570 31.89 -17.47 13.81
N LEU A 571 31.00 -18.32 13.28
CA LEU A 571 31.35 -19.42 12.37
C LEU A 571 31.97 -18.98 11.03
N THR A 572 31.95 -17.69 10.69
CA THR A 572 32.62 -17.10 9.52
C THR A 572 34.08 -16.68 9.76
N LEU A 573 34.57 -16.74 11.01
CA LEU A 573 35.97 -16.40 11.37
C LEU A 573 36.94 -17.58 11.15
N PRO A 574 38.27 -17.39 11.24
CA PRO A 574 39.24 -18.50 11.34
C PRO A 574 39.01 -19.37 12.59
N LEU A 575 39.32 -20.67 12.51
CA LEU A 575 39.06 -21.65 13.59
C LEU A 575 39.68 -21.29 14.95
N ALA A 576 40.86 -20.65 14.96
CA ALA A 576 41.51 -20.21 16.20
C ALA A 576 40.65 -19.14 16.92
N TRP A 577 40.19 -18.11 16.21
CA TRP A 577 39.33 -17.08 16.78
C TRP A 577 37.94 -17.62 17.15
N GLN A 578 37.42 -18.61 16.40
CA GLN A 578 36.21 -19.33 16.80
C GLN A 578 36.39 -20.02 18.16
N GLN A 579 37.52 -20.71 18.37
CA GLN A 579 37.83 -21.40 19.62
C GLN A 579 37.83 -20.44 20.81
N ASP A 580 38.58 -19.34 20.73
CA ASP A 580 38.70 -18.37 21.84
C ASP A 580 37.33 -17.81 22.24
N ILE A 581 36.52 -17.41 21.25
CA ILE A 581 35.18 -16.85 21.48
C ILE A 581 34.19 -17.90 22.01
N LEU A 582 34.21 -19.11 21.45
CA LEU A 582 33.26 -20.16 21.82
C LEU A 582 33.55 -20.78 23.19
N LEU A 583 34.82 -20.88 23.60
CA LEU A 583 35.18 -21.30 24.96
C LEU A 583 34.81 -20.21 25.99
N ALA A 584 35.04 -18.93 25.68
CA ALA A 584 34.60 -17.83 26.54
C ALA A 584 33.07 -17.73 26.65
N TRP A 585 32.35 -18.00 25.56
CA TRP A 585 30.89 -18.14 25.59
C TRP A 585 30.45 -19.32 26.47
N PHE A 586 31.09 -20.48 26.33
CA PHE A 586 30.71 -21.69 27.06
C PHE A 586 30.80 -21.50 28.58
N ASP A 587 31.90 -20.93 29.07
CA ASP A 587 32.04 -20.54 30.48
C ASP A 587 30.95 -19.53 30.90
N ARG A 588 30.74 -18.45 30.14
CA ARG A 588 29.71 -17.45 30.45
C ARG A 588 28.31 -18.07 30.48
N PHE A 589 27.98 -18.97 29.55
CA PHE A 589 26.66 -19.59 29.43
C PHE A 589 26.33 -20.46 30.65
N LEU A 590 27.30 -21.26 31.10
CA LEU A 590 27.18 -22.05 32.35
C LEU A 590 26.95 -21.14 33.59
N ASN A 591 27.56 -19.96 33.61
CA ASN A 591 27.48 -19.02 34.73
C ASN A 591 26.31 -18.01 34.66
N SER A 592 25.61 -17.87 33.53
CA SER A 592 24.63 -16.79 33.29
C SER A 592 23.21 -17.25 32.94
N GLY A 593 22.99 -18.53 32.63
CA GLY A 593 21.66 -19.08 32.35
C GLY A 593 20.94 -18.41 31.16
N GLU A 594 19.63 -18.15 31.31
CA GLU A 594 18.78 -17.63 30.23
C GLU A 594 19.15 -16.21 29.74
N ASP A 595 19.90 -15.45 30.53
CA ASP A 595 20.36 -14.09 30.23
C ASP A 595 21.56 -14.06 29.26
N CYS A 596 22.07 -15.22 28.84
CA CYS A 596 23.08 -15.38 27.80
C CYS A 596 22.44 -15.90 26.48
N PRO A 597 22.88 -15.44 25.29
CA PRO A 597 22.44 -16.03 24.02
C PRO A 597 22.83 -17.50 23.91
N ASN A 598 21.90 -18.35 23.50
CA ASN A 598 22.18 -19.75 23.23
C ASN A 598 22.74 -19.93 21.81
N ILE A 599 24.07 -19.96 21.68
CA ILE A 599 24.77 -20.28 20.42
C ILE A 599 25.28 -21.73 20.37
N GLN A 600 24.65 -22.66 21.09
CA GLN A 600 25.02 -24.09 21.13
C GLN A 600 25.16 -24.69 19.72
N ARG A 601 24.24 -24.38 18.80
CA ARG A 601 24.29 -24.84 17.41
C ARG A 601 25.58 -24.41 16.69
N GLY A 602 26.08 -23.21 17.00
CA GLY A 602 27.36 -22.71 16.50
C GLY A 602 28.54 -23.45 17.11
N PHE A 603 28.51 -23.65 18.43
CA PHE A 603 29.51 -24.44 19.15
C PHE A 603 29.63 -25.87 18.60
N GLU A 604 28.50 -26.56 18.38
CA GLU A 604 28.47 -27.90 17.79
C GLU A 604 29.11 -27.94 16.39
N VAL A 605 28.83 -26.95 15.53
CA VAL A 605 29.41 -26.88 14.18
C VAL A 605 30.92 -26.64 14.23
N TRP A 606 31.40 -25.75 15.10
CA TRP A 606 32.83 -25.55 15.34
C TRP A 606 33.50 -26.83 15.88
N TRP A 607 32.88 -27.50 16.86
CA TRP A 607 33.39 -28.73 17.45
C TRP A 607 33.66 -29.81 16.38
N ARG A 608 32.74 -30.03 15.43
CA ARG A 608 32.98 -30.98 14.31
C ARG A 608 34.20 -30.58 13.48
N ARG A 609 34.30 -29.29 13.14
CA ARG A 609 35.38 -28.75 12.30
C ARG A 609 36.76 -28.85 12.95
N ALA A 610 36.80 -28.85 14.29
CA ALA A 610 38.00 -28.92 15.10
C ALA A 610 38.42 -30.36 15.47
N PHE A 611 37.47 -31.24 15.82
CA PHE A 611 37.75 -32.55 16.43
C PHE A 611 37.32 -33.79 15.62
N TRP A 612 36.49 -33.65 14.58
CA TRP A 612 36.05 -34.78 13.73
C TRP A 612 36.66 -34.73 12.32
N ARG A 613 37.95 -34.38 12.24
CA ARG A 613 38.77 -34.51 11.03
C ARG A 613 39.57 -35.80 11.04
#